data_AF-Q216H2-F1
#
_entry.id   AF-Q216H2-F1
#
_cell.length_a   1.000
_cell.length_b   1.000
_cell.length_c   1.000
_cell.angle_alpha   90.00
_cell.angle_beta   90.00
_cell.angle_gamma   90.00
#
_symmetry.space_group_name_H-M   'P 1'
#
loop_
_entity.id
_entity.type
_entity.pdbx_description
1 polymer ?
#
loop_
_entity_poly.entity_id
_entity_poly.type
_entity_poly.pdbx_seq_one_letter_code
_entity_poly.pdbx_strand_id
1 'polypeptide(L)'
;MNLIRRTLEIDAATDARLSEMAAERGQDVAAVLAEAVASLDSVVDLAGPDIGEDRRRLDAFNRTGLAVPLGDVKAWVASWGSADELPPLGRARSDDPAFARRRRGRRATA
;
A
#
# COMPACT_ATOMS: atom_id res chain seq x y z
N MET A 1 -17.41 -5.89 -32.35
CA MET A 1 -15.99 -5.76 -31.93
C MET A 1 -15.11 -6.03 -33.14
N ASN A 2 -14.18 -5.13 -33.45
CA ASN A 2 -13.18 -5.39 -34.48
C ASN A 2 -12.05 -6.20 -33.85
N LEU A 3 -11.84 -7.43 -34.32
CA LEU A 3 -10.77 -8.31 -33.82
C LEU A 3 -9.45 -7.93 -34.49
N ILE A 4 -8.47 -7.49 -33.70
CA ILE A 4 -7.11 -7.20 -34.17
C ILE A 4 -6.19 -8.31 -33.70
N ARG A 5 -5.52 -9.00 -34.63
CA ARG A 5 -4.55 -10.06 -34.32
C ARG A 5 -3.12 -9.49 -34.35
N ARG A 6 -2.34 -9.80 -33.33
CA ARG A 6 -0.94 -9.37 -33.18
C ARG A 6 -0.07 -10.56 -32.81
N THR A 7 1.21 -10.49 -33.16
CA THR A 7 2.24 -11.44 -32.75
C THR A 7 3.18 -10.71 -31.80
N LEU A 8 3.52 -11.35 -30.68
CA LEU A 8 4.39 -10.81 -29.64
C LEU A 8 5.55 -11.78 -29.41
N GLU A 9 6.76 -11.25 -29.26
CA GLU A 9 7.89 -12.04 -28.78
C GLU A 9 7.92 -12.00 -27.26
N ILE A 10 7.98 -13.17 -26.64
CA ILE A 10 8.06 -13.35 -25.18
C ILE A 10 9.16 -14.36 -24.87
N ASP A 11 9.72 -14.28 -23.67
CA ASP A 11 10.68 -15.29 -23.24
C ASP A 11 9.99 -16.64 -22.96
N ALA A 12 10.78 -17.72 -23.01
CA ALA A 12 10.26 -19.07 -22.86
C ALA A 12 9.63 -19.35 -21.49
N ALA A 13 10.08 -18.67 -20.42
CA ALA A 13 9.49 -18.88 -19.10
C ALA A 13 8.10 -18.24 -19.00
N THR A 14 7.93 -17.06 -19.60
CA THR A 14 6.62 -16.41 -19.72
C THR A 14 5.65 -17.23 -20.57
N ASP A 15 6.09 -17.79 -21.70
CA ASP A 15 5.25 -18.65 -22.55
C ASP A 15 4.78 -19.92 -21.83
N ALA A 16 5.70 -20.58 -21.11
CA ALA A 16 5.38 -21.75 -20.31
C ALA A 16 4.31 -21.42 -19.26
N ARG A 17 4.45 -20.29 -18.57
CA ARG A 17 3.49 -19.86 -17.55
C ARG A 17 2.11 -19.55 -18.13
N LEU A 18 2.05 -18.92 -19.29
CA LEU A 18 0.79 -18.64 -19.98
C LEU A 18 0.10 -19.94 -20.43
N SER A 19 0.89 -20.90 -20.92
CA SER A 19 0.38 -22.21 -21.35
C SER A 19 -0.19 -23.01 -20.18
N GLU A 20 0.48 -23.00 -19.02
CA GLU A 20 -0.04 -23.59 -17.78
C GLU A 20 -1.38 -22.95 -17.37
N MET A 21 -1.44 -21.62 -17.33
CA MET A 21 -2.67 -20.90 -16.96
C MET A 21 -3.83 -21.18 -17.92
N ALA A 22 -3.53 -21.29 -19.22
CA ALA A 22 -4.51 -21.64 -20.24
C ALA A 22 -5.05 -23.06 -20.02
N ALA A 23 -4.18 -24.02 -19.72
CA ALA A 23 -4.57 -25.39 -19.40
C ALA A 23 -5.41 -25.48 -18.12
N GLU A 24 -5.01 -24.79 -17.05
CA GLU A 24 -5.75 -24.72 -15.78
C GLU A 24 -7.17 -24.17 -15.96
N ARG A 25 -7.33 -23.19 -16.87
CA ARG A 25 -8.62 -22.52 -17.13
C ARG A 25 -9.44 -23.16 -18.25
N GLY A 26 -8.89 -24.15 -18.97
CA GLY A 26 -9.53 -24.72 -20.14
C GLY A 26 -9.74 -23.71 -21.28
N GLN A 27 -8.85 -22.73 -21.40
CA GLN A 27 -8.91 -21.63 -22.36
C GLN A 27 -7.73 -21.69 -23.33
N ASP A 28 -7.81 -20.93 -24.42
CA ASP A 28 -6.64 -20.67 -25.24
C ASP A 28 -5.76 -19.57 -24.64
N VAL A 29 -4.46 -19.57 -24.97
CA VAL A 29 -3.49 -18.59 -24.47
C VAL A 29 -3.88 -17.16 -24.85
N ALA A 30 -4.51 -16.94 -26.01
CA ALA A 30 -4.92 -15.61 -26.44
C ALA A 30 -6.09 -15.07 -25.60
N ALA A 31 -7.00 -15.93 -25.14
CA ALA A 31 -8.10 -15.59 -24.25
C ALA A 31 -7.57 -15.23 -22.86
N VAL A 32 -6.60 -15.99 -22.33
CA VAL A 32 -5.91 -15.65 -21.08
C VAL A 32 -5.21 -14.31 -21.19
N LEU A 33 -4.51 -14.05 -22.30
CA LEU A 33 -3.81 -12.80 -22.53
C LEU A 33 -4.80 -11.61 -22.66
N ALA A 34 -5.91 -11.81 -23.38
CA ALA A 34 -6.95 -10.80 -23.53
C ALA A 34 -7.63 -10.46 -22.20
N GLU A 35 -7.91 -11.46 -21.36
CA GLU A 35 -8.44 -11.26 -20.00
C GLU A 35 -7.44 -10.50 -19.12
N ALA A 36 -6.15 -10.87 -19.16
CA ALA A 36 -5.11 -10.19 -18.41
C ALA A 36 -4.97 -8.70 -18.82
N VAL A 37 -5.00 -8.42 -20.13
CA VAL A 37 -4.97 -7.04 -20.64
C VAL A 37 -6.24 -6.28 -20.24
N ALA A 38 -7.42 -6.88 -20.37
CA ALA A 38 -8.66 -6.26 -19.90
C ALA A 38 -8.66 -6.02 -18.38
N SER A 39 -7.99 -6.89 -17.61
CA SER A 39 -7.78 -6.69 -16.18
C SER A 39 -6.84 -5.52 -15.89
N LEU A 40 -5.84 -5.25 -16.74
CA LEU A 40 -4.99 -4.07 -16.60
C LEU A 40 -5.78 -2.78 -16.86
N ASP A 41 -6.71 -2.77 -17.82
CA ASP A 41 -7.62 -1.63 -18.05
C ASP A 41 -8.66 -1.47 -16.91
N SER A 42 -8.99 -2.57 -16.22
CA SER A 42 -9.88 -2.60 -15.04
C SER A 42 -9.18 -2.19 -13.75
N VAL A 43 -7.86 -2.37 -13.67
CA VAL A 43 -7.03 -1.68 -12.68
C VAL A 43 -7.02 -0.23 -13.12
N VAL A 44 -7.99 0.53 -12.58
CA VAL A 44 -8.04 1.99 -12.62
C VAL A 44 -6.61 2.50 -12.69
N ASP A 45 -6.29 3.26 -13.76
CA ASP A 45 -5.08 4.05 -13.85
C ASP A 45 -5.17 5.15 -12.77
N LEU A 46 -5.04 4.72 -11.52
CA LEU A 46 -4.52 5.52 -10.44
C LEU A 46 -3.10 5.79 -10.93
N ALA A 47 -2.89 6.92 -11.60
CA ALA A 47 -1.58 7.58 -11.53
C ALA A 47 -1.10 7.33 -10.09
N GLY A 48 -0.05 6.51 -9.94
CA GLY A 48 0.19 5.71 -8.72
C GLY A 48 -0.04 6.52 -7.45
N PRO A 49 -0.42 5.88 -6.32
CA PRO A 49 -1.00 6.54 -5.14
C PRO A 49 -0.37 7.91 -4.91
N ASP A 50 -1.16 8.98 -4.81
CA ASP A 50 -0.65 10.33 -4.56
C ASP A 50 0.11 10.37 -3.23
N ILE A 51 1.40 10.05 -3.30
CA ILE A 51 2.32 10.00 -2.17
C ILE A 51 2.91 11.38 -1.87
N GLY A 52 2.50 12.43 -2.59
CA GLY A 52 3.01 13.78 -2.39
C GLY A 52 2.73 14.27 -0.97
N GLU A 53 1.53 13.98 -0.46
CA GLU A 53 1.16 14.30 0.92
C GLU A 53 1.93 13.46 1.95
N ASP A 54 2.05 12.16 1.72
CA ASP A 54 2.78 11.26 2.63
C ASP A 54 4.25 11.67 2.75
N ARG A 55 4.87 12.06 1.64
CA ARG A 55 6.25 12.56 1.64
C ARG A 55 6.39 13.86 2.41
N ARG A 56 5.47 14.81 2.23
CA ARG A 56 5.45 16.06 3.03
C ARG A 56 5.31 15.79 4.53
N ARG A 57 4.44 14.85 4.92
CA ARG A 57 4.24 14.46 6.33
C ARG A 57 5.47 13.78 6.92
N LEU A 58 6.11 12.91 6.15
CA LEU A 58 7.36 12.25 6.56
C LEU A 58 8.48 13.28 6.76
N ASP A 59 8.65 14.22 5.84
CA ASP A 59 9.66 15.27 5.95
C ASP A 59 9.39 16.18 7.16
N ALA A 60 8.13 16.52 7.43
CA ALA A 60 7.75 17.27 8.62
C ALA A 60 8.06 16.50 9.91
N PHE A 61 7.76 15.21 9.96
CA PHE A 61 8.11 14.34 11.09
C PHE A 61 9.63 14.25 11.29
N ASN A 62 10.40 14.06 10.22
CA ASN A 62 11.86 13.99 10.31
C ASN A 62 12.47 15.29 10.87
N ARG A 63 11.89 16.45 10.57
CA ARG A 63 12.33 17.74 11.11
C ARG A 63 11.89 17.99 12.54
N THR A 64 10.64 17.67 12.87
CA THR A 64 9.99 18.12 14.13
C THR A 64 9.91 17.03 15.19
N GLY A 65 9.98 15.76 14.78
CA GLY A 65 9.68 14.62 15.64
C GLY A 65 8.23 14.57 16.14
N LEU A 66 7.34 15.43 15.64
CA LEU A 66 5.93 15.48 16.02
C LEU A 66 5.13 14.40 15.26
N ALA A 67 4.52 13.49 16.00
CA ALA A 67 3.62 12.47 15.47
C ALA A 67 2.43 12.28 16.40
N VAL A 68 1.38 11.63 15.93
CA VAL A 68 0.28 11.22 16.79
C VAL A 68 0.61 9.87 17.43
N PRO A 69 0.60 9.73 18.77
CA PRO A 69 0.75 8.45 19.44
C PRO A 69 -0.32 7.44 18.99
N LEU A 70 0.06 6.17 18.86
CA LEU A 70 -0.86 5.12 18.40
C LEU A 70 -2.09 4.98 19.30
N GLY A 71 -1.95 5.21 20.62
CA GLY A 71 -3.06 5.20 21.56
C GLY A 71 -4.09 6.29 21.26
N ASP A 72 -3.64 7.50 20.93
CA ASP A 72 -4.50 8.63 20.60
C ASP A 72 -5.22 8.41 19.25
N VAL A 73 -4.54 7.80 18.26
CA VAL A 73 -5.18 7.38 17.01
C VAL A 73 -6.29 6.36 17.26
N LYS A 74 -6.05 5.36 18.13
CA LYS A 74 -7.05 4.35 18.47
C LYS A 74 -8.25 4.95 19.19
N ALA A 75 -8.02 5.87 20.12
CA ALA A 75 -9.09 6.58 20.82
C ALA A 75 -9.94 7.42 19.84
N TRP A 76 -9.29 8.12 18.91
CA TRP A 76 -9.98 8.89 17.88
C TRP A 76 -10.83 8.01 16.96
N VAL A 77 -10.27 6.92 16.42
CA VAL A 77 -11.03 5.99 15.56
C VAL A 77 -12.23 5.40 16.32
N ALA A 78 -12.08 5.11 17.62
CA ALA A 78 -13.18 4.63 18.45
C ALA A 78 -14.26 5.70 18.74
N SER A 79 -13.93 6.98 18.61
CA SER A 79 -14.86 8.10 18.81
C SER A 79 -15.70 8.46 17.58
N TRP A 80 -15.45 7.86 16.42
CA TRP A 80 -16.19 8.16 15.19
C TRP A 80 -17.68 7.87 15.36
N GLY A 81 -18.53 8.80 14.91
CA GLY A 81 -19.98 8.76 15.10
C GLY A 81 -20.46 9.21 16.48
N SER A 82 -19.59 9.81 17.29
CA SER A 82 -19.94 10.41 18.59
C SER A 82 -19.71 11.92 18.61
N ALA A 83 -20.14 12.59 19.67
CA ALA A 83 -19.87 14.02 19.86
C ALA A 83 -18.37 14.33 20.10
N ASP A 84 -17.57 13.31 20.42
CA ASP A 84 -16.14 13.42 20.72
C ASP A 84 -15.24 13.12 19.49
N GLU A 85 -15.82 13.09 18.29
CA GLU A 85 -15.10 12.85 17.02
C GLU A 85 -14.20 14.05 16.66
N LEU A 86 -13.06 14.18 17.35
CA LEU A 86 -12.04 15.18 17.06
C LEU A 86 -10.71 14.51 16.72
N PRO A 87 -10.06 14.92 15.62
CA PRO A 87 -8.77 14.36 15.26
C PRO A 87 -7.72 14.65 16.35
N PRO A 88 -6.83 13.69 16.61
CA PRO A 88 -5.84 13.83 17.67
C PRO A 88 -4.76 14.83 17.27
N LEU A 89 -4.31 15.64 18.25
CA LEU A 89 -3.22 16.59 18.05
C LEU A 89 -1.87 15.87 18.00
N GLY A 90 -0.98 16.31 17.11
CA GLY A 90 0.40 15.81 17.07
C GLY A 90 1.18 16.17 18.34
N ARG A 91 1.94 15.20 18.88
CA ARG A 91 2.79 15.35 20.08
C ARG A 91 4.23 14.96 19.75
N ALA A 92 5.19 15.42 20.54
CA ALA A 92 6.59 15.05 20.32
C ALA A 92 6.81 13.56 20.60
N ARG A 93 7.67 12.92 19.82
CA ARG A 93 8.05 11.50 20.01
C ARG A 93 8.63 11.20 21.40
N SER A 94 9.22 12.20 22.07
CA SER A 94 9.69 12.10 23.46
C SER A 94 8.56 11.86 24.46
N ASP A 95 7.35 12.29 24.12
CA ASP A 95 6.22 12.35 25.04
C ASP A 95 5.36 11.08 24.94
N ASP A 96 5.65 10.19 23.97
CA ASP A 96 5.03 8.89 23.84
C ASP A 96 5.62 7.89 24.87
N PRO A 97 4.84 7.46 25.88
CA PRO A 97 5.31 6.56 26.93
C PRO A 97 5.70 5.17 26.39
N ALA A 98 5.18 4.73 25.24
CA ALA A 98 5.60 3.49 24.60
C ALA A 98 7.02 3.60 24.00
N PHE A 99 7.41 4.80 23.56
CA PHE A 99 8.74 5.08 23.02
C PHE A 99 9.80 5.27 24.11
N ALA A 100 9.43 5.93 25.22
CA ALA A 100 10.30 6.13 26.36
C ALA A 100 10.79 4.81 27.00
N ARG A 101 9.93 3.78 27.03
CA ARG A 101 10.25 2.45 27.57
C ARG A 101 11.29 1.70 26.75
N ARG A 102 11.30 1.85 25.41
CA ARG A 102 12.27 1.17 24.52
C ARG A 102 13.70 1.71 24.64
N ARG A 103 13.89 2.99 25.03
CA ARG A 103 15.24 3.57 25.23
C ARG A 103 15.92 3.12 26.52
N ARG A 104 15.18 2.89 27.60
CA ARG A 104 15.76 2.40 28.87
C ARG A 104 16.25 0.95 28.76
N GLY A 105 15.59 0.11 27.97
CA GLY A 105 16.01 -1.27 27.76
C GLY A 105 17.30 -1.45 26.93
N ARG A 106 17.68 -0.46 26.09
CA ARG A 106 18.90 -0.53 25.26
C ARG A 106 20.17 0.00 25.94
N ARG A 107 20.08 0.61 27.12
CA ARG A 107 21.26 1.10 27.88
C ARG A 107 21.73 0.14 28.98
N ALA A 108 21.07 -0.99 29.19
CA ALA A 108 21.40 -1.96 30.24
C ALA A 108 22.30 -3.12 29.77
N THR A 109 22.77 -3.11 28.53
CA THR A 109 23.74 -4.07 27.98
C THR A 109 24.79 -3.31 27.17
N ALA A 110 25.73 -2.69 27.88
CA ALA A 110 27.03 -2.27 27.37
C ALA A 110 28.03 -2.37 28.52
#